data_AF-A0A0T6LQL1-F1
#
_entry.id   AF-A0A0T6LQL1-F1
#
_cell.length_a   1.000
_cell.length_b   1.000
_cell.length_c   1.000
_cell.angle_alpha   90.00
_cell.angle_beta   90.00
_cell.angle_gamma   90.00
#
_symmetry.space_group_name_H-M   'P 1'
#
loop_
_entity.id
_entity.type
_entity.pdbx_description
1 polymer ?
#
loop_
_entity_poly.entity_id
_entity_poly.type
_entity_poly.pdbx_seq_one_letter_code
_entity_poly.pdbx_strand_id
1 'polypeptide(L)' 'MVLLDERAGRYWQLNSTGARVLRALLDGDTPDQVTDALTATAGGVPRARVAADVHGLLTRLAAARLTEPAPAR' A
#
# COMPACT_ATOMS: atom_id res chain seq x y z
N MET A 1 -3.12 -7.67 8.85
CA MET A 1 -2.05 -8.33 8.06
C MET A 1 -0.72 -7.97 8.69
N VAL A 2 0.20 -8.92 8.78
CA VAL A 2 1.55 -8.69 9.32
C VAL A 2 2.55 -8.98 8.21
N LEU A 3 3.54 -8.11 8.05
CA LEU A 3 4.69 -8.31 7.19
C LEU A 3 5.88 -8.68 8.06
N LEU A 4 6.62 -9.70 7.66
CA LEU A 4 7.85 -10.14 8.33
C LEU A 4 9.02 -9.96 7.36
N ASP A 5 10.01 -9.18 7.78
CA ASP A 5 11.34 -9.18 7.17
C ASP A 5 12.16 -10.28 7.86
N GLU A 6 12.26 -11.43 7.19
CA GLU A 6 13.00 -12.60 7.69
C GLU A 6 14.50 -12.33 7.81
N ARG A 7 15.04 -11.37 7.06
CA ARG A 7 16.47 -11.04 7.08
C ARG A 7 16.83 -10.17 8.27
N ALA A 8 15.99 -9.19 8.61
CA ALA A 8 16.22 -8.29 9.74
C ALA A 8 15.49 -8.70 11.03
N GLY A 9 14.63 -9.74 10.99
CA GLY A 9 13.81 -10.18 12.11
C GLY A 9 12.76 -9.14 12.55
N ARG A 10 12.39 -8.21 11.67
CA ARG A 10 11.46 -7.12 11.96
C ARG A 10 10.07 -7.44 11.43
N TYR A 11 9.04 -7.03 12.16
CA TYR A 11 7.65 -7.17 11.73
C TYR A 11 6.94 -5.82 11.68
N TRP A 12 5.98 -5.70 10.76
CA TRP A 12 5.10 -4.54 10.64
C TRP A 12 3.66 -5.01 10.61
N GLN A 13 2.83 -4.38 11.41
CA GLN A 13 1.39 -4.63 11.38
C GLN A 13 0.71 -3.57 10.53
N LEU A 14 0.03 -4.01 9.47
CA LEU A 14 -0.81 -3.15 8.67
C LEU A 14 -2.21 -3.06 9.28
N ASN A 15 -2.76 -1.84 9.29
CA ASN A 15 -4.17 -1.61 9.56
C ASN A 15 -5.04 -2.22 8.43
N SER A 16 -6.36 -2.25 8.63
CA SER A 16 -7.30 -2.86 7.69
C SER A 16 -7.21 -2.28 6.28
N THR A 17 -7.13 -0.95 6.16
CA THR A 17 -6.99 -0.25 4.88
C THR A 17 -5.67 -0.58 4.19
N GLY A 18 -4.55 -0.50 4.90
CA GLY A 18 -3.22 -0.81 4.37
C GLY A 18 -3.08 -2.27 3.94
N ALA A 19 -3.71 -3.20 4.67
CA ALA A 19 -3.80 -4.60 4.28
C ALA A 19 -4.64 -4.80 3.00
N ARG A 20 -5.66 -3.97 2.76
CA ARG A 20 -6.44 -3.99 1.53
C ARG A 20 -5.66 -3.41 0.35
N VAL A 21 -4.98 -2.28 0.55
CA VAL A 21 -4.09 -1.67 -0.46
C VAL A 21 -3.04 -2.67 -0.88
N LEU A 22 -2.32 -3.26 0.07
CA LEU A 22 -1.23 -4.16 -0.24
C LEU A 22 -1.70 -5.40 -1.00
N ARG A 23 -2.84 -5.98 -0.63
CA ARG A 23 -3.41 -7.13 -1.37
C ARG A 23 -3.73 -6.77 -2.82
N ALA A 24 -4.42 -5.65 -3.05
CA ALA A 24 -4.75 -5.23 -4.41
C ALA A 24 -3.50 -5.00 -5.27
N LEU A 25 -2.45 -4.38 -4.70
CA LEU A 25 -1.17 -4.22 -5.40
C LEU A 25 -0.48 -5.55 -5.70
N LEU A 26 -0.54 -6.52 -4.77
CA LEU A 26 0.00 -7.87 -4.98
C LEU A 26 -0.80 -8.67 -6.01
N ASP A 27 -2.09 -8.39 -6.15
CA ASP A 27 -2.98 -8.96 -7.17
C ASP A 27 -2.74 -8.33 -8.56
N GLY A 28 -1.88 -7.30 -8.66
CA GLY A 28 -1.46 -6.66 -9.91
C GLY A 28 -2.15 -5.34 -10.21
N ASP A 29 -3.00 -4.82 -9.31
CA ASP A 29 -3.60 -3.50 -9.48
C ASP A 29 -2.54 -2.40 -9.40
N THR A 30 -2.75 -1.34 -10.18
CA THR A 30 -1.96 -0.11 -10.09
C THR A 30 -2.40 0.74 -8.89
N PRO A 31 -1.51 1.61 -8.34
CA PRO A 31 -1.89 2.52 -7.26
C PRO A 31 -3.12 3.38 -7.54
N ASP A 32 -3.32 3.79 -8.80
CA ASP A 32 -4.50 4.55 -9.23
C ASP A 32 -5.78 3.72 -9.16
N GLN A 33 -5.76 2.47 -9.66
CA GLN A 33 -6.88 1.53 -9.56
C GLN A 33 -7.25 1.24 -8.11
N VAL A 34 -6.25 1.02 -7.24
CA VAL A 34 -6.47 0.83 -5.81
C VAL A 34 -7.10 2.08 -5.17
N THR A 35 -6.64 3.27 -5.57
CA THR A 35 -7.20 4.54 -5.11
C THR A 35 -8.67 4.69 -5.54
N ASP A 36 -9.01 4.34 -6.78
CA ASP A 36 -10.40 4.38 -7.27
C ASP A 36 -11.30 3.42 -6.48
N ALA A 37 -10.85 2.18 -6.30
CA ALA A 37 -11.60 1.16 -5.56
C ALA A 37 -11.82 1.55 -4.09
N LEU A 38 -10.81 2.13 -3.44
CA LEU A 38 -10.95 2.60 -2.06
C LEU A 38 -11.88 3.80 -1.95
N THR A 39 -11.74 4.78 -2.85
CA THR A 39 -12.58 5.98 -2.88
C THR A 39 -14.06 5.61 -3.02
N ALA A 40 -14.38 4.62 -3.85
CA ALA A 40 -15.74 4.11 -4.03
C ALA A 40 -16.35 3.53 -2.74
N THR A 41 -15.52 2.98 -1.84
CA THR A 41 -15.97 2.36 -0.59
C THR A 41 -15.87 3.26 0.65
N ALA A 42 -15.05 4.32 0.58
CA ALA A 42 -14.71 5.15 1.74
C ALA A 42 -15.73 6.24 2.07
N GLY A 43 -16.81 6.40 1.28
CA GLY A 43 -17.97 7.25 1.57
C GLY A 43 -17.64 8.65 2.10
N GLY A 44 -17.49 9.63 1.20
CA GLY A 44 -17.26 11.04 1.60
C GLY A 44 -15.79 11.41 1.84
N VAL A 45 -14.85 10.49 1.63
CA VAL A 45 -13.41 10.80 1.61
C VAL A 45 -13.01 11.23 0.19
N PRO A 46 -12.36 12.40 0.01
CA PRO A 46 -11.88 12.83 -1.30
C PRO A 46 -10.83 11.88 -1.88
N ARG A 47 -10.89 11.59 -3.19
CA ARG A 47 -9.90 10.76 -3.91
C ARG A 47 -8.47 11.19 -3.62
N ALA A 48 -8.20 12.50 -3.58
CA ALA A 48 -6.86 13.04 -3.32
C ALA A 48 -6.29 12.61 -1.95
N ARG A 49 -7.14 12.50 -0.92
CA ARG A 49 -6.72 12.00 0.41
C ARG A 49 -6.43 10.50 0.34
N VAL A 50 -7.28 9.72 -0.32
CA VAL A 50 -7.05 8.28 -0.52
C VAL A 50 -5.74 8.04 -1.28
N ALA A 51 -5.48 8.81 -2.33
CA ALA A 51 -4.24 8.74 -3.11
C ALA A 51 -3.01 9.03 -2.24
N ALA A 52 -3.08 10.07 -1.41
CA ALA A 52 -2.01 10.42 -0.47
C ALA A 52 -1.75 9.29 0.55
N ASP A 53 -2.80 8.63 1.04
CA ASP A 53 -2.67 7.51 1.97
C ASP A 53 -2.03 6.27 1.29
N VAL A 54 -2.45 5.95 0.06
CA VAL A 54 -1.84 4.87 -0.74
C VAL A 54 -0.36 5.15 -1.00
N HIS A 55 -0.03 6.36 -1.45
CA HIS A 55 1.36 6.74 -1.72
C HIS A 55 2.22 6.81 -0.45
N GLY A 56 1.64 7.27 0.66
CA GLY A 56 2.29 7.29 1.97
C GLY A 56 2.60 5.88 2.49
N LEU A 57 1.71 4.91 2.25
CA LEU A 57 1.97 3.51 2.55
C LEU A 57 3.14 2.97 1.71
N LEU A 58 3.12 3.18 0.39
CA LEU A 58 4.19 2.74 -0.50
C LEU A 58 5.54 3.33 -0.12
N THR A 59 5.57 4.63 0.21
CA THR A 59 6.78 5.32 0.67
C THR A 59 7.34 4.68 1.95
N ARG A 60 6.48 4.34 2.91
CA ARG A 60 6.90 3.68 4.17
C ARG A 60 7.42 2.27 3.92
N LEU A 61 6.77 1.50 3.05
CA LEU A 61 7.24 0.16 2.67
C LEU A 61 8.60 0.22 1.97
N ALA A 62 8.79 1.18 1.05
CA ALA A 62 10.06 1.43 0.38
C ALA A 62 11.17 1.84 1.36
N ALA A 63 10.88 2.76 2.30
CA ALA A 63 11.83 3.16 3.35
C ALA A 63 12.21 2.00 4.27
N ALA A 64 11.29 1.06 4.50
CA ALA A 64 11.54 -0.18 5.23
C ALA A 64 12.27 -1.26 4.40
N ARG A 65 12.55 -1.00 3.12
CA ARG A 65 13.11 -1.96 2.14
C ARG A 65 12.27 -3.23 1.98
N LEU A 66 10.94 -3.08 2.06
CA LEU A 66 9.96 -4.15 1.86
C LEU A 66 9.41 -4.21 0.43
N THR A 67 9.93 -3.37 -0.46
CA THR A 67 9.56 -3.33 -1.87
C THR A 67 10.81 -3.29 -2.71
N GLU A 68 10.79 -3.98 -3.85
CA GLU A 68 11.81 -3.78 -4.86
C GLU A 68 11.69 -2.39 -5.49
N PRO A 69 12.80 -1.75 -5.87
CA PRO A 69 12.74 -0.55 -6.69
C PRO A 69 11.98 -0.86 -7.98
N ALA A 70 11.15 0.08 -8.45
CA ALA A 70 10.47 -0.07 -9.72
C ALA A 70 11.51 -0.39 -10.81
N PRO A 71 11.30 -1.45 -11.63
CA PRO A 71 12.25 -1.80 -12.67
C PRO A 71 12.41 -0.59 -13.61
N ALA A 72 13.66 -0.26 -13.95
CA ALA A 72 13.95 0.75 -14.96
C ALA A 72 13.30 0.28 -16.28
N ARG A 73 12.29 1.02 -16.74
CA ARG A 73 11.62 0.81 -18.02
C ARG A 73 12.44 1.38 -19.16
#